data_AF-A0A3D3E7I1-F1
#
_entry.id   AF-A0A3D3E7I1-F1
#
_cell.length_a   1.000
_cell.length_b   1.000
_cell.length_c   1.000
_cell.angle_alpha   90.00
_cell.angle_beta   90.00
_cell.angle_gamma   90.00
#
_symmetry.space_group_name_H-M   'P 1'
#
loop_
_entity.id
_entity.type
_entity.pdbx_description
1 polymer ?
#
loop_
_entity_poly.entity_id
_entity_poly.type
_entity_poly.pdbx_seq_one_letter_code
_entity_poly.pdbx_strand_id
1 'polypeptide(L)' 'HSIPEAVYLSNKIVVMSPRPGRVADIIESNLPDERPLDIRESKGFLEIAQRVRAGLRQGQV' A
#
# COMPACT_ATOMS: atom_id res chain seq x y z
N HIS A 1 11.35 2.21 1.48
CA HIS A 1 10.47 3.03 2.34
C HIS A 1 9.53 2.12 3.13
N SER A 2 8.88 2.65 4.19
CA SER A 2 7.88 1.97 5.02
C SER A 2 6.53 1.75 4.28
N ILE A 3 6.06 0.50 4.19
CA ILE A 3 4.71 0.20 3.68
C ILE A 3 3.61 0.83 4.56
N PRO A 4 3.64 0.67 5.91
CA PRO A 4 2.63 1.27 6.77
C PRO A 4 2.48 2.79 6.57
N GLU A 5 3.58 3.50 6.43
CA GLU A 5 3.55 4.94 6.19
C GLU A 5 2.91 5.29 4.84
N ALA A 6 3.22 4.54 3.77
CA ALA A 6 2.57 4.73 2.47
C ALA A 6 1.05 4.51 2.53
N VAL A 7 0.60 3.49 3.28
CA VAL A 7 -0.83 3.23 3.48
C VAL A 7 -1.49 4.34 4.30
N TYR A 8 -0.85 4.77 5.38
CA TYR A 8 -1.38 5.79 6.28
C TYR A 8 -1.56 7.14 5.57
N LEU A 9 -0.59 7.56 4.76
CA LEU A 9 -0.57 8.90 4.16
C LEU A 9 -1.32 9.01 2.82
N SER A 10 -1.62 7.90 2.15
CA SER A 10 -2.08 7.94 0.76
C SER A 10 -3.56 7.58 0.62
N ASN A 11 -4.24 8.27 -0.29
CA ASN A 11 -5.51 7.84 -0.87
C ASN A 11 -5.29 6.88 -2.06
N LYS A 12 -4.12 6.96 -2.71
CA LYS A 12 -3.75 6.14 -3.86
C LYS A 12 -2.30 5.71 -3.75
N ILE A 13 -2.05 4.42 -3.88
CA ILE A 13 -0.72 3.82 -3.78
C ILE A 13 -0.40 3.16 -5.11
N VAL A 14 0.65 3.63 -5.77
CA VAL A 14 1.15 3.06 -7.03
C VAL A 14 2.32 2.15 -6.72
N VAL A 15 2.18 0.86 -7.03
CA VAL A 15 3.24 -0.13 -6.85
C VAL A 15 4.04 -0.22 -8.15
N MET A 16 5.35 -0.03 -8.04
CA MET A 16 6.27 -0.09 -9.17
C MET A 16 7.00 -1.44 -9.16
N SER A 17 7.14 -2.08 -10.33
CA SER A 17 8.03 -3.22 -10.50
C SER A 17 9.50 -2.79 -10.34
N PRO A 18 10.39 -3.68 -9.90
CA PRO A 18 11.82 -3.51 -10.05
C PRO A 18 12.23 -3.54 -11.53
N ARG A 19 13.49 -3.17 -11.77
CA ARG A 19 14.08 -2.78 -13.07
C ARG A 19 13.70 -3.70 -14.24
N PRO A 20 13.24 -3.15 -15.38
CA PRO A 20 12.88 -1.75 -15.61
C PRO A 20 11.56 -1.38 -14.90
N GLY A 21 11.51 -0.18 -14.31
CA GLY A 21 10.35 0.26 -13.55
C GLY A 21 9.09 0.39 -14.42
N ARG A 22 8.03 -0.32 -14.03
CA ARG A 22 6.69 -0.26 -14.61
C ARG A 22 5.66 -0.17 -13.49
N VAL A 23 4.47 0.35 -13.78
CA VAL A 23 3.35 0.27 -12.86
C VAL A 23 2.89 -1.20 -12.80
N ALA A 24 3.02 -1.81 -11.63
CA ALA A 24 2.64 -3.21 -11.39
C ALA A 24 1.23 -3.32 -10.80
N ASP A 25 0.85 -2.38 -9.93
CA ASP A 25 -0.50 -2.32 -9.36
C ASP A 25 -0.84 -0.87 -8.97
N ILE A 26 -2.14 -0.56 -8.93
CA ILE A 26 -2.67 0.68 -8.41
C ILE A 26 -3.71 0.31 -7.35
N ILE A 27 -3.46 0.76 -6.12
CA ILE A 27 -4.30 0.46 -4.96
C ILE A 27 -4.95 1.76 -4.51
N GLU A 28 -6.27 1.83 -4.64
CA GLU A 28 -7.06 2.90 -4.07
C GLU A 28 -7.39 2.55 -2.61
N SER A 29 -7.12 3.50 -1.71
CA SER A 29 -7.37 3.36 -0.29
C SER A 29 -8.81 3.73 0.00
N ASN A 30 -9.56 2.78 0.54
CA ASN A 30 -10.90 2.99 1.07
C ASN A 30 -10.89 3.34 2.57
N LEU A 31 -9.72 3.68 3.13
CA LEU A 31 -9.62 4.16 4.50
C LEU A 31 -10.29 5.54 4.62
N PRO A 32 -10.92 5.84 5.76
CA PRO A 32 -11.48 7.15 6.03
C PRO A 32 -10.42 8.26 5.94
N ASP A 33 -10.87 9.49 5.71
CA ASP A 33 -10.00 10.67 5.67
C ASP A 33 -9.42 10.99 7.05
N GLU A 34 -10.22 10.83 8.10
CA GLU A 34 -9.73 10.88 9.48
C GLU A 34 -9.00 9.57 9.81
N ARG A 35 -7.69 9.68 10.05
CA ARG A 35 -6.79 8.54 10.27
C ARG A 35 -6.06 8.70 11.60
N PRO A 36 -6.69 8.37 12.74
CA PRO A 36 -5.98 8.30 14.02
C PRO A 36 -4.92 7.19 13.99
N LEU A 37 -3.95 7.23 14.90
CA LEU A 37 -2.79 6.33 14.87
C LEU A 37 -3.16 4.84 15.02
N ASP A 38 -4.21 4.54 15.78
CA ASP A 38 -4.76 3.20 16.02
C ASP A 38 -5.37 2.57 14.77
N ILE A 39 -5.70 3.35 13.72
CA ILE A 39 -6.16 2.82 12.44
C ILE A 39 -5.17 1.82 11.83
N ARG A 40 -3.89 1.90 12.20
CA ARG A 40 -2.82 0.99 11.75
C ARG A 40 -3.06 -0.46 12.14
N GLU A 41 -3.87 -0.68 13.18
CA GLU A 41 -4.27 -2.00 13.68
C GLU A 41 -5.60 -2.46 13.06
N SER A 42 -6.30 -1.58 12.34
CA SER A 42 -7.57 -1.91 11.69
C SER A 42 -7.38 -2.92 10.56
N LYS A 43 -8.42 -3.74 10.35
CA LYS A 43 -8.45 -4.74 9.27
C LYS A 43 -8.20 -4.14 7.89
N GLY A 44 -8.86 -3.03 7.57
CA GLY A 44 -8.72 -2.37 6.26
C GLY A 44 -7.30 -1.86 6.01
N PHE A 45 -6.65 -1.29 7.04
CA PHE A 45 -5.27 -0.84 6.92
C PHE A 45 -4.32 -2.02 6.67
N LEU A 46 -4.47 -3.10 7.44
CA LEU A 46 -3.65 -4.30 7.30
C LEU A 46 -3.86 -4.98 5.94
N GLU A 47 -5.08 -5.03 5.42
CA GLU A 47 -5.42 -5.56 4.09
C GLU A 47 -4.71 -4.78 2.98
N ILE A 48 -4.76 -3.44 3.01
CA ILE A 48 -4.06 -2.60 2.03
C ILE A 48 -2.55 -2.81 2.13
N ALA A 49 -1.99 -2.83 3.35
CA ALA A 49 -0.56 -3.06 3.57
C ALA A 49 -0.11 -4.44 3.06
N GLN A 50 -0.93 -5.47 3.23
CA GLN A 50 -0.69 -6.80 2.67
C GLN A 50 -0.73 -6.78 1.14
N ARG A 51 -1.69 -6.08 0.51
CA ARG A 51 -1.78 -5.95 -0.95
C ARG A 51 -0.54 -5.24 -1.53
N VAL A 52 -0.09 -4.15 -0.92
CA VAL A 52 1.16 -3.46 -1.31
C VAL A 52 2.35 -4.43 -1.26
N ARG A 53 2.46 -5.21 -0.18
CA ARG A 53 3.54 -6.19 -0.01
C ARG A 53 3.49 -7.30 -1.06
N ALA A 54 2.30 -7.78 -1.40
CA ALA A 54 2.10 -8.77 -2.44
C ALA A 54 2.52 -8.24 -3.82
N GLY A 55 2.10 -7.02 -4.19
CA GLY A 55 2.48 -6.38 -5.45
C GLY A 55 3.99 -6.19 -5.60
N LEU A 56 4.68 -5.81 -4.52
CA LEU A 56 6.14 -5.69 -4.51
C LEU A 56 6.84 -7.04 -4.72
N ARG A 57 6.31 -8.14 -4.15
CA ARG A 57 6.86 -9.49 -4.34
C ARG A 57 6.67 -10.00 -5.77
N GLN A 58 5.51 -9.77 -6.37
CA GLN A 58 5.22 -10.20 -7.74
C GLN A 58 6.13 -9.52 -8.77
N GLY A 59 6.52 -8.27 -8.53
CA GLY A 59 7.47 -7.59 -9.40
C GLY A 59 8.90 -8.11 -9.31
N GLN A 60 9.29 -8.82 -8.23
CA GLN A 60 10.66 -9.28 -8.01
C GLN A 60 11.04 -10.56 -8.76
N VAL A 61 10.12 -11.15 -9.53
CA VAL A 61 10.31 -12.40 -10.29
C VAL A 61 10.64 -12.11 -11.74
#